data_AF-A0A9D7Y7Q9-F1
#
_entry.id   AF-A0A9D7Y7Q9-F1
#
_cell.length_a   1.000
_cell.length_b   1.000
_cell.length_c   1.000
_cell.angle_alpha   90.00
_cell.angle_beta   90.00
_cell.angle_gamma   90.00
#
_symmetry.space_group_name_H-M   'P 1'
#
loop_
_entity.id
_entity.type
_entity.pdbx_description
1 polymer ?
#
loop_
_entity_poly.entity_id
_entity_poly.type
_entity_poly.pdbx_seq_one_letter_code
_entity_poly.pdbx_strand_id
1 'polypeptide(L)'
;MRYISSISIQNATSRLAGVKAIATDLDLGNGLNIESYQAAIKEVDDLINSYNTQLSSMGEVRNRIREKEKALKDLNERILIGVGARYGKDSNQYQMAGGTKKSMRKRRRKVAVPANTEA
;
A
#
# COMPACT_ATOMS: atom_id res chain seq x y z
N MET A 1 -5.29 -1.73 5.00
CA MET A 1 -5.15 -0.42 5.67
C MET A 1 -6.03 -0.47 6.90
N ARG A 2 -5.54 0.04 8.03
CA ARG A 2 -6.29 -0.03 9.29
C ARG A 2 -6.80 1.37 9.62
N TYR A 3 -8.12 1.50 9.71
CA TYR A 3 -8.76 2.71 10.20
C TYR A 3 -8.46 2.90 11.69
N ILE A 4 -8.34 4.15 12.12
CA ILE A 4 -8.20 4.48 13.53
C ILE A 4 -9.59 4.48 14.17
N SER A 5 -9.69 3.79 15.31
CA SER A 5 -10.83 3.84 16.24
C SER A 5 -10.30 4.12 17.63
N SER A 6 -10.91 5.04 18.38
CA SER A 6 -10.36 5.51 19.66
C SER A 6 -11.23 5.14 20.87
N ILE A 7 -10.64 4.38 21.80
CA ILE A 7 -11.23 4.09 23.11
C ILE A 7 -11.28 5.34 24.00
N SER A 8 -10.36 6.29 23.81
CA SER A 8 -10.36 7.52 24.60
C SER A 8 -11.54 8.42 24.27
N ILE A 9 -11.96 8.48 22.99
CA ILE A 9 -13.20 9.16 22.58
C ILE A 9 -14.41 8.47 23.23
N GLN A 10 -14.52 7.14 23.14
CA GLN A 10 -15.64 6.40 23.74
C GLN A 10 -15.77 6.67 25.25
N ASN A 11 -14.65 6.65 25.96
CA ASN A 11 -14.60 6.98 27.38
C ASN A 11 -14.96 8.44 27.64
N ALA A 12 -14.49 9.37 26.82
CA ALA A 12 -14.74 10.79 26.99
C ALA A 12 -16.20 11.17 26.71
N THR A 13 -16.81 10.61 25.66
CA THR A 13 -18.24 10.80 25.35
C THR A 13 -19.12 10.24 26.45
N SER A 14 -18.80 9.05 26.99
CA SER A 14 -19.52 8.46 28.12
C SER A 14 -19.42 9.34 29.38
N ARG A 15 -18.23 9.86 29.67
CA ARG A 15 -18.01 10.79 30.80
C ARG A 15 -18.75 12.11 30.61
N LEU A 16 -18.73 12.69 29.42
CA LEU A 16 -19.45 13.91 29.09
C LEU A 16 -20.96 13.77 29.35
N ALA A 17 -21.54 12.62 28.98
CA ALA A 17 -22.95 12.33 29.26
C ALA A 17 -23.22 12.30 30.78
N GLY A 18 -22.34 11.66 31.55
CA GLY A 18 -22.42 11.67 33.02
C GLY A 18 -22.28 13.08 33.62
N VAL A 19 -21.32 13.87 33.13
CA VAL A 19 -21.11 15.27 33.55
C VAL A 19 -22.37 16.11 33.32
N LYS A 20 -22.99 16.01 32.14
CA LYS A 20 -24.24 16.73 31.82
C LYS A 20 -25.42 16.28 32.68
N ALA A 21 -25.43 15.05 33.16
CA ALA A 21 -26.44 14.55 34.08
C ALA A 21 -26.27 15.11 35.51
N ILE A 22 -25.05 15.50 35.90
CA ILE A 22 -24.78 16.16 37.19
C ILE A 22 -25.27 17.61 37.15
N ALA A 23 -24.83 18.36 36.14
CA ALA A 23 -25.27 19.72 35.88
C ALA A 23 -25.05 20.06 34.40
N THR A 24 -25.98 20.80 33.79
CA THR A 24 -25.92 21.15 32.36
C THR A 24 -24.84 22.17 32.02
N ASP A 25 -24.38 22.93 33.01
CA ASP A 25 -23.42 24.03 32.95
C ASP A 25 -22.24 23.81 33.91
N LEU A 26 -21.93 22.54 34.25
CA LEU A 26 -20.85 22.21 35.18
C LEU A 26 -19.52 22.86 34.75
N ASP A 27 -18.97 23.67 35.64
CA ASP A 27 -17.64 24.27 35.54
C ASP A 27 -16.86 23.98 36.83
N LEU A 28 -15.74 23.29 36.69
CA LEU A 28 -14.84 22.93 37.80
C LEU A 28 -13.67 23.92 37.92
N GLY A 29 -13.68 25.02 37.16
CA GLY A 29 -12.61 26.00 37.08
C GLY A 29 -11.43 25.52 36.24
N ASN A 30 -10.44 26.39 36.04
CA ASN A 30 -9.21 26.10 35.29
C ASN A 30 -9.45 25.55 33.87
N GLY A 31 -10.55 25.94 33.23
CA GLY A 31 -10.93 25.46 31.90
C GLY A 31 -11.45 24.01 31.89
N LEU A 32 -11.80 23.42 33.04
CA LEU A 32 -12.46 22.12 33.14
C LEU A 32 -13.98 22.31 33.18
N ASN A 33 -14.57 22.67 32.05
CA ASN A 33 -16.01 22.84 31.89
C ASN A 33 -16.53 22.00 30.71
N ILE A 34 -17.85 21.95 30.58
CA ILE A 34 -18.51 21.13 29.54
C ILE A 34 -18.10 21.57 28.14
N GLU A 35 -18.00 22.88 27.89
CA GLU A 35 -17.69 23.43 26.58
C GLU A 35 -16.27 23.06 26.13
N SER A 36 -15.28 23.27 26.98
CA SER A 36 -13.89 22.90 26.69
C SER A 36 -13.73 21.39 26.50
N TYR A 37 -14.46 20.58 27.29
CA TYR A 37 -14.41 19.14 27.17
C TYR A 37 -15.04 18.64 25.86
N GLN A 38 -16.18 19.23 25.46
CA GLN A 38 -16.80 18.96 24.16
C GLN A 38 -15.90 19.34 22.99
N ALA A 39 -15.26 20.51 23.07
CA ALA A 39 -14.33 20.98 22.05
C ALA A 39 -13.16 20.01 21.88
N ALA A 40 -12.54 19.57 22.99
CA ALA A 40 -11.44 18.62 22.95
C ALA A 40 -11.85 17.25 22.38
N ILE A 41 -13.04 16.73 22.73
CA ILE A 41 -13.56 15.49 22.14
C ILE A 41 -13.73 15.65 20.63
N LYS A 42 -14.34 16.75 20.20
CA LYS A 42 -14.60 17.04 18.78
C LYS A 42 -13.31 17.18 17.98
N GLU A 43 -12.30 17.85 18.53
CA GLU A 43 -11.00 18.03 17.87
C GLU A 43 -10.34 16.67 17.55
N VAL A 44 -10.34 15.75 18.51
CA VAL A 44 -9.78 14.41 18.30
C VAL A 44 -10.62 13.61 17.29
N ASP A 45 -11.94 13.72 17.36
CA ASP A 45 -12.83 13.03 16.41
C ASP A 45 -12.62 13.53 14.96
N ASP A 46 -12.55 14.85 14.77
CA ASP A 46 -12.28 15.48 13.48
C ASP A 46 -10.93 15.02 12.90
N LEU A 47 -9.89 14.93 13.73
CA LEU A 47 -8.58 14.43 13.32
C LEU A 47 -8.61 12.96 12.90
N ILE A 48 -9.32 12.10 13.63
CA ILE A 48 -9.49 10.69 13.28
C ILE A 48 -10.24 10.56 11.96
N ASN A 49 -11.31 11.33 11.76
CA ASN A 49 -12.09 11.33 10.53
C ASN A 49 -11.27 11.82 9.33
N SER A 50 -10.47 12.88 9.52
CA SER A 50 -9.53 13.38 8.51
C SER A 50 -8.50 12.33 8.13
N TYR A 51 -7.85 11.70 9.11
CA TYR A 51 -6.89 10.62 8.88
C TYR A 51 -7.51 9.46 8.08
N ASN A 52 -8.67 8.99 8.52
CA ASN A 52 -9.38 7.88 7.89
C ASN A 52 -9.77 8.20 6.42
N THR A 53 -10.15 9.44 6.14
CA THR A 53 -10.44 9.92 4.79
C THR A 53 -9.19 9.93 3.91
N GLN A 54 -8.09 10.48 4.41
CA GLN A 54 -6.80 10.49 3.70
C GLN A 54 -6.29 9.08 3.43
N LEU A 55 -6.46 8.16 4.40
CA LEU A 55 -6.07 6.77 4.26
C LEU A 55 -6.80 6.09 3.09
N SER A 56 -8.09 6.36 2.93
CA SER A 56 -8.87 5.85 1.80
C SER A 56 -8.32 6.34 0.46
N SER A 57 -8.07 7.65 0.34
CA SER A 57 -7.47 8.27 -0.86
C SER A 57 -6.09 7.69 -1.20
N MET A 58 -5.22 7.50 -0.19
CA MET A 58 -3.94 6.82 -0.38
C MET A 58 -4.09 5.38 -0.86
N GLY A 59 -5.14 4.68 -0.42
CA GLY A 59 -5.50 3.35 -0.90
C GLY A 59 -5.82 3.35 -2.39
N GLU A 60 -6.58 4.32 -2.87
CA GLU A 60 -6.89 4.48 -4.30
C GLU A 60 -5.62 4.74 -5.12
N VAL A 61 -4.76 5.66 -4.68
CA VAL A 61 -3.48 5.94 -5.34
C VAL A 61 -2.62 4.68 -5.41
N ARG A 62 -2.53 3.92 -4.32
CA ARG A 62 -1.78 2.66 -4.28
C ARG A 62 -2.32 1.63 -5.28
N ASN A 63 -3.63 1.53 -5.42
CA ASN A 63 -4.25 0.61 -6.39
C ASN A 63 -3.96 1.06 -7.83
N ARG A 64 -4.03 2.36 -8.11
CA ARG A 64 -3.67 2.92 -9.43
C ARG A 64 -2.20 2.68 -9.77
N ILE A 65 -1.29 2.83 -8.81
CA ILE A 65 0.14 2.49 -9.01
C ILE A 65 0.29 1.03 -9.42
N ARG A 66 -0.32 0.09 -8.67
CA ARG A 66 -0.24 -1.35 -8.98
C ARG A 66 -0.78 -1.69 -10.36
N GLU A 67 -1.88 -1.07 -10.76
CA GLU A 67 -2.45 -1.25 -12.09
C GLU A 67 -1.49 -0.76 -13.19
N LYS A 68 -0.92 0.44 -13.01
CA LYS A 68 0.05 1.01 -13.96
C LYS A 68 1.36 0.22 -14.01
N GLU A 69 1.84 -0.30 -12.88
CA GLU A 69 3.00 -1.18 -12.82
C GLU A 69 2.76 -2.48 -13.60
N LYS A 70 1.56 -3.06 -13.52
CA LYS A 70 1.20 -4.24 -14.31
C LYS A 70 1.27 -3.95 -15.81
N ALA A 71 0.72 -2.82 -16.26
CA ALA A 71 0.79 -2.41 -17.65
C ALA A 71 2.23 -2.09 -18.10
N LEU A 72 3.01 -1.43 -17.24
CA LEU A 72 4.41 -1.12 -17.49
C LEU A 72 5.25 -2.39 -17.62
N LYS A 73 4.96 -3.43 -16.83
CA LYS A 73 5.64 -4.72 -16.93
C LYS A 73 5.45 -5.36 -18.30
N ASP A 74 4.21 -5.39 -18.81
CA ASP A 74 3.93 -5.90 -20.17
C ASP A 74 4.69 -5.08 -21.22
N LEU A 75 4.66 -3.75 -21.11
CA LEU A 75 5.37 -2.87 -22.02
C LEU A 75 6.89 -3.14 -22.02
N ASN A 76 7.48 -3.31 -20.84
CA ASN A 76 8.90 -3.61 -20.68
C ASN A 76 9.27 -4.93 -21.38
N GLU A 77 8.44 -5.97 -21.24
CA GLU A 77 8.64 -7.25 -21.91
C GLU A 77 8.55 -7.08 -23.45
N ARG A 78 7.55 -6.35 -23.94
CA ARG A 78 7.35 -6.10 -25.37
C ARG A 78 8.49 -5.29 -25.98
N ILE A 79 8.99 -4.27 -25.27
CA ILE A 79 10.15 -3.48 -25.69
C ILE A 79 11.37 -4.39 -25.81
N LEU A 80 11.66 -5.21 -24.79
CA LEU A 80 12.83 -6.08 -24.82
C LEU A 80 12.72 -7.12 -25.95
N ILE A 81 11.54 -7.70 -26.18
CA ILE A 81 11.28 -8.59 -27.31
C ILE A 81 11.49 -7.87 -28.64
N GLY A 82 10.96 -6.65 -28.79
CA GLY A 82 11.12 -5.83 -29.99
C GLY A 82 12.57 -5.52 -30.32
N VAL A 83 13.37 -5.14 -29.32
CA VAL A 83 14.83 -4.96 -29.47
C VAL A 83 15.48 -6.25 -29.94
N GLY A 84 15.12 -7.39 -29.34
CA GLY A 84 15.61 -8.71 -29.73
C GLY A 84 15.20 -9.13 -31.14
N ALA A 85 14.00 -8.72 -31.60
CA ALA A 85 13.52 -8.98 -32.95
C ALA A 85 14.24 -8.13 -34.00
N ARG A 86 14.52 -6.85 -33.69
CA ARG A 86 15.17 -5.91 -34.62
C ARG A 86 16.68 -6.12 -34.75
N TYR A 87 17.38 -6.33 -33.64
CA TYR A 87 18.85 -6.39 -33.62
C TYR A 87 19.38 -7.80 -33.37
N GLY A 88 18.52 -8.75 -33.00
CA GLY A 88 18.92 -10.10 -32.61
C GLY A 88 19.24 -10.21 -31.11
N LYS A 89 18.92 -11.38 -30.52
CA LYS A 89 19.09 -11.67 -29.09
C LYS A 89 20.55 -11.87 -28.64
N ASP A 90 21.51 -11.86 -29.57
CA ASP A 90 22.96 -11.91 -29.29
C ASP A 90 23.65 -10.56 -29.46
N SER A 91 22.91 -9.52 -29.86
CA SER A 91 23.46 -8.19 -30.11
C SER A 91 23.83 -7.41 -28.85
N ASN A 92 24.69 -6.41 -29.01
CA ASN A 92 25.03 -5.47 -27.93
C ASN A 92 23.80 -4.64 -27.51
N GLN A 93 22.95 -4.25 -28.46
CA GLN A 93 21.73 -3.47 -28.23
C GLN A 93 20.75 -4.21 -27.34
N TYR A 94 20.58 -5.52 -27.54
CA TYR A 94 19.74 -6.35 -26.68
C TYR A 94 20.26 -6.42 -25.24
N GLN A 95 21.59 -6.45 -25.06
CA GLN A 95 22.22 -6.38 -23.74
C GLN A 95 22.06 -5.02 -23.07
N MET A 96 22.26 -3.93 -23.84
CA MET A 96 22.07 -2.56 -23.37
C MET A 96 20.61 -2.29 -22.94
N ALA A 97 19.64 -2.94 -23.58
CA ALA A 97 18.22 -2.89 -23.21
C ALA A 97 17.89 -3.74 -21.96
N GLY A 98 18.88 -4.33 -21.29
CA GLY A 98 18.70 -5.13 -20.07
C GLY A 98 18.51 -6.63 -20.31
N GLY A 99 18.58 -7.11 -21.55
CA GLY A 99 18.51 -8.53 -21.87
C GLY A 99 19.84 -9.27 -21.64
N THR A 100 19.79 -10.57 -21.36
CA THR A 100 21.01 -11.41 -21.41
C THR A 100 21.18 -11.99 -22.82
N LYS A 101 22.35 -11.77 -23.44
CA LYS A 101 22.70 -12.34 -24.76
C LYS A 101 22.48 -13.85 -24.77
N LYS A 102 21.95 -14.39 -25.86
CA LYS A 102 21.65 -15.83 -26.00
C LYS A 102 22.91 -16.71 -25.82
N SER A 103 24.07 -16.26 -26.24
CA SER A 103 25.38 -16.89 -26.05
C SER A 103 25.83 -16.91 -24.58
N MET A 104 25.41 -15.92 -23.78
CA MET A 104 25.74 -15.79 -22.36
C MET A 104 24.73 -16.47 -21.42
N ARG A 105 23.60 -16.95 -21.94
CA ARG A 105 22.58 -17.66 -21.13
C ARG A 105 23.11 -19.04 -20.73
N LYS A 106 23.07 -19.35 -19.43
CA LYS A 106 23.43 -20.68 -18.90
C LYS A 106 22.52 -21.74 -19.53
N ARG A 107 23.06 -22.60 -20.40
CA ARG A 107 22.34 -23.76 -20.93
C ARG A 107 22.19 -24.80 -19.83
N ARG A 108 20.96 -25.23 -19.54
CA ARG A 108 20.75 -26.46 -18.76
C ARG A 108 21.26 -27.63 -19.61
N ARG A 109 22.26 -28.37 -19.12
CA ARG A 109 22.69 -29.63 -19.75
C ARG A 109 21.52 -30.61 -19.64
N LYS A 110 21.11 -31.22 -20.75
CA LYS A 110 20.20 -32.37 -20.71
C LYS A 110 20.99 -33.52 -20.09
N VAL A 111 20.57 -34.00 -18.93
CA VAL A 111 21.08 -35.27 -18.39
C VAL A 111 20.58 -36.35 -19.34
N ALA A 112 21.51 -37.07 -19.97
CA ALA A 112 21.14 -38.22 -20.79
C ALA A 112 20.52 -39.27 -19.86
N VAL A 113 19.27 -39.65 -20.13
CA VAL A 113 18.67 -40.82 -19.49
C VAL A 113 19.40 -42.05 -20.06
N PRO A 114 20.08 -42.87 -19.24
CA PRO A 114 20.75 -44.05 -19.75
C PRO A 114 19.70 -45.00 -20.31
N ALA A 115 19.91 -45.45 -21.56
CA ALA A 115 19.10 -46.49 -22.16
C ALA A 115 19.36 -47.79 -21.39
N ASN A 116 18.40 -48.22 -20.58
CA ASN A 116 18.41 -49.58 -20.06
C ASN A 116 18.21 -50.52 -21.25
N THR A 117 19.26 -51.25 -21.60
CA THR A 117 19.21 -52.41 -22.48
C THR A 117 18.41 -53.50 -21.79
N GLU A 118 17.28 -53.89 -22.39
CA GLU A 118 16.56 -55.12 -22.06
C GLU A 118 17.39 -56.34 -22.47
N ALA A 119 17.59 -57.27 -21.54
CA ALA A 119 17.78 -58.71 -21.76
C ALA A 119 17.54 -59.45 -20.45
#